data_AF-A0A2V9D9Y3-F1
#
_entry.id   AF-A0A2V9D9Y3-F1
#
_cell.length_a   1.000
_cell.length_b   1.000
_cell.length_c   1.000
_cell.angle_alpha   90.00
_cell.angle_beta   90.00
_cell.angle_gamma   90.00
#
_symmetry.space_group_name_H-M   'P 1'
#
loop_
_entity.id
_entity.type
_entity.pdbx_description
1 polymer ?
#
loop_
_entity_poly.entity_id
_entity_poly.type
_entity_poly.pdbx_seq_one_letter_code
_entity_poly.pdbx_strand_id
1 'polypeptide(L)'
;MALKLHNKRWYPVIFLIGSASVIAAWFRFAAGHPPELLLSGIGAIAGFTYFLYRQHLDETKLFKELFVEFNARYDKLNDDLNTILFGPREGDLSNTERELLFSYFNLCAEEYFFYEAGYLDDHVWKSWHRGMDVFFGHPRIRGLWDRDCKADSYYGFHPD
;
A
#
# COMPACT_ATOMS: atom_id res chain seq x y z
N MET A 1 2.81 4.96 -7.68
CA MET A 1 3.60 3.73 -7.93
C MET A 1 3.60 2.97 -6.63
N ALA A 2 2.93 1.82 -6.55
CA ALA A 2 2.75 1.09 -5.30
C ALA A 2 4.08 0.70 -4.64
N LEU A 3 4.10 0.71 -3.31
CA LEU A 3 5.24 0.31 -2.50
C LEU A 3 5.61 -1.13 -2.83
N LYS A 4 6.87 -1.36 -3.22
CA LYS A 4 7.41 -2.71 -3.43
C LYS A 4 8.30 -3.07 -2.25
N LEU A 5 7.74 -3.80 -1.29
CA LEU A 5 8.45 -4.23 -0.08
C LEU A 5 9.72 -5.04 -0.38
N HIS A 6 9.81 -5.66 -1.56
CA HIS A 6 10.98 -6.46 -1.96
C HIS A 6 12.22 -5.64 -2.37
N ASN A 7 12.10 -4.31 -2.53
CA ASN A 7 13.19 -3.48 -3.06
C ASN A 7 14.38 -3.33 -2.09
N LYS A 8 14.25 -3.70 -0.82
CA LYS A 8 15.31 -3.61 0.20
C LYS A 8 16.66 -4.23 -0.20
N ARG A 9 16.64 -5.29 -1.03
CA ARG A 9 17.86 -6.01 -1.45
C ARG A 9 18.76 -5.20 -2.38
N TRP A 10 18.25 -4.15 -3.00
CA TRP A 10 18.99 -3.36 -4.00
C TRP A 10 19.86 -2.25 -3.39
N TYR A 11 19.52 -1.72 -2.21
CA TYR A 11 20.32 -0.66 -1.56
C TYR A 11 21.81 -1.02 -1.36
N PRO A 12 22.19 -2.21 -0.85
CA PRO A 12 23.61 -2.56 -0.76
C PRO A 12 24.27 -2.67 -2.15
N VAL A 13 23.53 -3.12 -3.17
CA VAL A 13 24.04 -3.20 -4.54
C VAL A 13 24.28 -1.80 -5.12
N ILE A 14 23.35 -0.86 -4.91
CA ILE A 14 23.47 0.55 -5.30
C ILE A 14 24.72 1.17 -4.65
N PHE A 15 24.92 0.93 -3.35
CA PHE A 15 26.10 1.42 -2.63
C PHE A 15 27.40 0.86 -3.22
N LEU A 16 27.47 -0.46 -3.48
CA LEU A 16 28.67 -1.10 -4.01
C LEU A 16 28.98 -0.61 -5.43
N ILE A 17 27.98 -0.53 -6.30
CA ILE A 17 28.15 -0.04 -7.69
C ILE A 17 28.54 1.44 -7.67
N GLY A 18 27.89 2.27 -6.85
CA GLY A 18 28.23 3.69 -6.72
C GLY A 18 29.65 3.89 -6.20
N SER A 19 30.05 3.16 -5.16
CA SER A 19 31.41 3.23 -4.61
C SER A 19 32.46 2.75 -5.62
N ALA A 20 32.21 1.64 -6.31
CA ALA A 20 33.10 1.14 -7.35
C ALA A 20 33.26 2.14 -8.51
N SER A 21 32.19 2.85 -8.87
CA SER A 21 32.21 3.88 -9.91
C SER A 21 33.07 5.08 -9.49
N VAL A 22 32.95 5.53 -8.24
CA VAL A 22 33.79 6.62 -7.68
C VAL A 22 35.27 6.21 -7.67
N ILE A 23 35.57 4.98 -7.24
CA ILE A 23 36.93 4.44 -7.21
C ILE A 23 37.50 4.33 -8.65
N ALA A 24 36.72 3.82 -9.61
CA ALA A 24 37.15 3.73 -11.01
C ALA A 24 37.42 5.11 -11.63
N ALA A 25 36.56 6.09 -11.35
CA ALA A 25 36.74 7.48 -11.79
C ALA A 25 38.01 8.09 -11.18
N TRP A 26 38.28 7.81 -9.91
CA TRP A 26 39.51 8.22 -9.24
C TRP A 26 40.76 7.70 -9.97
N PHE A 27 40.83 6.39 -10.22
CA PHE A 27 41.98 5.81 -10.92
C PHE A 27 42.16 6.31 -12.37
N ARG A 28 41.08 6.72 -13.04
CA ARG A 28 41.09 7.21 -14.43
C ARG A 28 41.49 8.67 -14.56
N PHE A 29 41.01 9.53 -13.65
CA PHE A 29 41.06 10.98 -13.82
C PHE A 29 41.86 11.70 -12.74
N ALA A 30 42.18 11.03 -11.63
CA ALA A 30 42.71 11.70 -10.43
C ALA A 30 44.21 11.47 -10.19
N ALA A 31 45.00 11.30 -11.27
CA ALA A 31 46.45 11.22 -11.15
C ALA A 31 47.00 12.55 -10.60
N GLY A 32 47.28 12.60 -9.29
CA GLY A 32 47.81 13.78 -8.58
C GLY A 32 46.82 14.53 -7.68
N HIS A 33 45.59 14.05 -7.51
CA HIS A 33 44.61 14.69 -6.60
C HIS A 33 44.70 14.18 -5.15
N PRO A 34 44.29 15.01 -4.17
CA PRO A 34 44.31 14.66 -2.74
C PRO A 34 43.31 13.52 -2.40
N PRO A 35 43.73 12.47 -1.67
CA PRO A 35 42.88 11.31 -1.33
C PRO A 35 41.60 11.68 -0.56
N GLU A 36 41.55 12.87 0.03
CA GLU A 36 40.37 13.45 0.67
C GLU A 36 39.16 13.51 -0.27
N LEU A 37 39.38 13.77 -1.57
CA LEU A 37 38.31 13.83 -2.56
C LEU A 37 37.66 12.46 -2.80
N LEU A 38 38.46 11.37 -2.73
CA LEU A 38 37.93 10.01 -2.80
C LEU A 38 37.06 9.71 -1.58
N LEU A 39 37.51 10.10 -0.39
CA LEU A 39 36.76 9.90 0.86
C LEU A 39 35.43 10.68 0.83
N SER A 40 35.45 11.93 0.38
CA SER A 40 34.22 12.73 0.22
C SER A 40 33.27 12.12 -0.80
N GLY A 41 33.77 11.59 -1.92
CA GLY A 41 32.95 10.94 -2.94
C GLY A 41 32.27 9.67 -2.41
N ILE A 42 33.00 8.81 -1.72
CA ILE A 42 32.43 7.61 -1.07
C ILE A 42 31.43 8.02 0.01
N GLY A 43 31.75 9.03 0.83
CA GLY A 43 30.85 9.58 1.84
C GLY A 43 29.53 10.09 1.25
N ALA A 44 29.58 10.76 0.10
CA ALA A 44 28.37 11.20 -0.61
C ALA A 44 27.50 10.03 -1.08
N ILE A 45 28.11 8.98 -1.66
CA ILE A 45 27.39 7.76 -2.07
C ILE A 45 26.79 7.03 -0.86
N ALA A 46 27.52 6.97 0.26
CA ALA A 46 27.05 6.39 1.50
C ALA A 46 25.84 7.16 2.06
N GLY A 47 25.94 8.50 2.14
CA GLY A 47 24.85 9.36 2.59
C GLY A 47 23.60 9.27 1.71
N PHE A 48 23.78 9.27 0.39
CA PHE A 48 22.68 9.12 -0.56
C PHE A 48 22.00 7.76 -0.44
N THR A 49 22.77 6.66 -0.38
CA THR A 49 22.19 5.32 -0.19
C THR A 49 21.47 5.22 1.15
N TYR A 50 22.04 5.77 2.22
CA TYR A 50 21.42 5.80 3.53
C TYR A 50 20.08 6.56 3.51
N PHE A 51 20.02 7.71 2.83
CA PHE A 51 18.80 8.47 2.66
C PHE A 51 17.71 7.64 1.96
N LEU A 52 18.03 7.00 0.82
CA LEU A 52 17.09 6.14 0.10
C LEU A 52 16.61 4.96 0.95
N TYR A 53 17.53 4.32 1.69
CA TYR A 53 17.20 3.23 2.60
C TYR A 53 16.29 3.71 3.73
N ARG A 54 16.56 4.89 4.29
CA ARG A 54 15.77 5.46 5.38
C ARG A 54 14.36 5.81 4.93
N GLN A 55 14.22 6.46 3.77
CA GLN A 55 12.92 6.76 3.17
C GLN A 55 12.09 5.47 3.03
N HIS A 56 12.69 4.40 2.49
CA HIS A 56 12.00 3.12 2.34
C HIS A 56 11.58 2.49 3.68
N LEU A 57 12.38 2.63 4.73
CA LEU A 57 12.00 2.17 6.06
C LEU A 57 10.79 2.93 6.61
N ASP A 58 10.75 4.24 6.40
CA ASP A 58 9.66 5.07 6.90
C ASP A 58 8.36 4.81 6.09
N GLU A 59 8.45 4.63 4.77
CA GLU A 59 7.33 4.14 3.93
C GLU A 59 6.82 2.75 4.40
N THR A 60 7.74 1.84 4.73
CA THR A 60 7.39 0.49 5.22
C THR A 60 6.66 0.53 6.57
N LYS A 61 7.03 1.48 7.45
CA LYS A 61 6.33 1.68 8.73
C LYS A 61 4.92 2.19 8.51
N LEU A 62 4.75 3.21 7.68
CA LEU A 62 3.43 3.74 7.34
C LEU A 62 2.55 2.65 6.73
N PHE A 63 3.09 1.86 5.80
CA PHE A 63 2.39 0.68 5.27
C PHE A 63 1.95 -0.27 6.39
N LYS A 64 2.84 -0.62 7.32
CA LYS A 64 2.51 -1.51 8.44
C LYS A 64 1.40 -0.93 9.32
N GLU A 65 1.45 0.37 9.61
CA GLU A 65 0.43 1.07 10.40
C GLU A 65 -0.94 0.99 9.73
N LEU A 66 -1.02 1.38 8.45
CA LEU A 66 -2.24 1.28 7.64
C LEU A 66 -2.75 -0.16 7.57
N PHE A 67 -1.85 -1.12 7.32
CA PHE A 67 -2.19 -2.53 7.26
C PHE A 67 -2.81 -3.02 8.58
N VAL A 68 -2.22 -2.68 9.71
CA VAL A 68 -2.75 -3.07 11.03
C VAL A 68 -4.08 -2.38 11.31
N GLU A 69 -4.22 -1.09 10.99
CA GLU A 69 -5.45 -0.33 11.22
C GLU A 69 -6.62 -0.87 10.41
N PHE A 70 -6.43 -1.09 9.10
CA PHE A 70 -7.47 -1.61 8.23
C PHE A 70 -7.89 -3.02 8.61
N ASN A 71 -6.95 -3.94 8.85
CA ASN A 71 -7.30 -5.28 9.32
C ASN A 71 -8.03 -5.25 10.67
N ALA A 72 -7.61 -4.40 11.61
CA ALA A 72 -8.29 -4.30 12.91
C ALA A 72 -9.72 -3.74 12.79
N ARG A 73 -9.98 -2.89 11.79
CA ARG A 73 -11.33 -2.38 11.49
C ARG A 73 -12.16 -3.44 10.77
N TYR A 74 -11.58 -4.15 9.81
CA TYR A 74 -12.23 -5.27 9.14
C TYR A 74 -12.62 -6.37 10.13
N ASP A 75 -11.73 -6.75 11.05
CA ASP A 75 -11.98 -7.78 12.06
C ASP A 75 -13.20 -7.46 12.93
N LYS A 76 -13.46 -6.18 13.21
CA LYS A 76 -14.65 -5.75 13.97
C LYS A 76 -15.95 -5.87 13.18
N LEU A 77 -15.89 -5.86 11.86
CA LEU A 77 -17.05 -5.93 10.96
C LEU A 77 -17.29 -7.35 10.44
N ASN A 78 -16.24 -8.16 10.34
CA ASN A 78 -16.22 -9.41 9.58
C ASN A 78 -17.29 -10.42 10.02
N ASP A 79 -17.50 -10.62 11.32
CA ASP A 79 -18.48 -11.61 11.81
C ASP A 79 -19.91 -11.24 11.41
N ASP A 80 -20.27 -9.96 11.54
CA ASP A 80 -21.59 -9.47 11.15
C ASP A 80 -21.74 -9.41 9.62
N LEU A 81 -20.68 -9.06 8.90
CA LEU A 81 -20.65 -9.10 7.43
C LEU A 81 -20.85 -10.53 6.91
N ASN A 82 -20.22 -11.51 7.54
CA ASN A 82 -20.40 -12.93 7.20
C ASN A 82 -21.84 -13.38 7.47
N THR A 83 -22.49 -12.87 8.52
CA THR A 83 -23.91 -13.15 8.77
C THR A 83 -24.80 -12.67 7.62
N ILE A 84 -24.52 -11.50 7.04
CA ILE A 84 -25.22 -11.02 5.83
C ILE A 84 -24.88 -11.90 4.61
N LEU A 85 -23.59 -12.21 4.42
CA LEU A 85 -23.08 -12.96 3.26
C LEU A 85 -23.64 -14.39 3.17
N PHE A 86 -23.73 -15.09 4.31
CA PHE A 86 -24.28 -16.45 4.41
C PHE A 86 -25.78 -16.48 4.71
N GLY A 87 -26.39 -15.30 4.87
CA GLY A 87 -27.82 -15.14 5.10
C GLY A 87 -28.68 -15.24 3.83
N PRO A 88 -29.94 -14.80 3.91
CA PRO A 88 -30.83 -14.76 2.76
C PRO A 88 -30.27 -13.88 1.63
N ARG A 89 -30.35 -14.36 0.39
CA ARG A 89 -29.92 -13.63 -0.81
C ARG A 89 -30.94 -12.62 -1.32
N GLU A 90 -32.17 -12.69 -0.83
CA GLU A 90 -33.30 -11.86 -1.22
C GLU A 90 -33.93 -11.20 0.01
N GLY A 91 -34.75 -10.16 -0.23
CA GLY A 91 -35.37 -9.36 0.82
C GLY A 91 -34.57 -8.14 1.23
N ASP A 92 -35.23 -7.25 1.96
CA ASP A 92 -34.64 -5.98 2.36
C ASP A 92 -33.59 -6.15 3.46
N LEU A 93 -32.60 -5.24 3.46
CA LEU A 93 -31.65 -5.11 4.55
C LEU A 93 -32.32 -4.34 5.69
N SER A 94 -32.21 -4.86 6.90
CA SER A 94 -32.54 -4.12 8.11
C SER A 94 -31.67 -2.87 8.24
N ASN A 95 -32.10 -1.89 9.04
CA ASN A 95 -31.32 -0.66 9.23
C ASN A 95 -29.91 -0.93 9.78
N THR A 96 -29.78 -1.89 10.71
CA THR A 96 -28.48 -2.30 11.26
C THR A 96 -27.58 -2.93 10.20
N GLU A 97 -28.11 -3.81 9.35
CA GLU A 97 -27.34 -4.38 8.23
C GLU A 97 -26.90 -3.30 7.23
N ARG A 98 -27.73 -2.29 6.97
CA ARG A 98 -27.38 -1.16 6.08
C ARG A 98 -26.25 -0.32 6.67
N GLU A 99 -26.34 0.06 7.94
CA GLU A 99 -25.29 0.83 8.63
C GLU A 99 -23.95 0.08 8.66
N LEU A 100 -23.99 -1.23 8.89
CA LEU A 100 -22.82 -2.10 8.83
C LEU A 100 -22.19 -2.09 7.43
N LEU A 101 -23.01 -2.25 6.38
CA LEU A 101 -22.52 -2.24 5.00
C LEU A 101 -21.97 -0.88 4.58
N PHE A 102 -22.56 0.24 5.03
CA PHE A 102 -21.98 1.56 4.80
C PHE A 102 -20.60 1.70 5.48
N SER A 103 -20.45 1.17 6.69
CA SER A 103 -19.16 1.14 7.38
C SER A 103 -18.12 0.32 6.62
N TYR A 104 -18.54 -0.82 6.04
CA TYR A 104 -17.68 -1.65 5.19
C TYR A 104 -17.32 -0.97 3.87
N PHE A 105 -18.27 -0.32 3.20
CA PHE A 105 -18.03 0.44 1.97
C PHE A 105 -17.06 1.60 2.19
N ASN A 106 -17.21 2.33 3.30
CA ASN A 106 -16.28 3.39 3.67
C ASN A 106 -14.86 2.82 3.92
N LEU A 107 -14.75 1.68 4.60
CA LEU A 107 -13.46 1.00 4.78
C LEU A 107 -12.82 0.62 3.43
N CYS A 108 -13.57 0.01 2.51
CA CYS A 108 -13.06 -0.36 1.18
C CYS A 108 -12.56 0.86 0.40
N ALA A 109 -13.30 1.97 0.50
CA ALA A 109 -12.94 3.22 -0.17
C ALA A 109 -11.71 3.90 0.42
N GLU A 110 -11.52 3.84 1.74
CA GLU A 110 -10.29 4.33 2.38
C GLU A 110 -9.09 3.46 1.99
N GLU A 111 -9.23 2.13 1.97
CA GLU A 111 -8.20 1.22 1.48
C GLU A 111 -7.82 1.54 0.02
N TYR A 112 -8.80 1.80 -0.84
CA TYR A 112 -8.59 2.23 -2.22
C TYR A 112 -7.85 3.58 -2.30
N PHE A 113 -8.23 4.56 -1.48
CA PHE A 113 -7.55 5.86 -1.43
C PHE A 113 -6.04 5.72 -1.13
N PHE A 114 -5.68 4.91 -0.13
CA PHE A 114 -4.27 4.68 0.21
C PHE A 114 -3.54 3.80 -0.82
N TYR A 115 -4.25 2.93 -1.53
CA TYR A 115 -3.72 2.20 -2.66
C TYR A 115 -3.33 3.13 -3.83
N GLU A 116 -4.26 4.00 -4.25
CA GLU A 116 -4.01 4.99 -5.32
C GLU A 116 -2.88 5.95 -4.97
N ALA A 117 -2.78 6.34 -3.70
CA ALA A 117 -1.67 7.15 -3.19
C ALA A 117 -0.32 6.39 -3.15
N GLY A 118 -0.31 5.07 -3.38
CA GLY A 118 0.89 4.24 -3.47
C GLY A 118 1.44 3.73 -2.14
N TYR A 119 0.70 3.88 -1.04
CA TYR A 119 1.13 3.46 0.29
C TYR A 119 0.91 1.97 0.58
N LEU A 120 0.01 1.33 -0.18
CA LEU A 120 -0.24 -0.11 -0.07
C LEU A 120 0.57 -0.90 -1.09
N ASP A 121 1.04 -2.08 -0.68
CA ASP A 121 1.70 -3.04 -1.58
C ASP A 121 0.67 -3.66 -2.54
N ASP A 122 1.05 -3.79 -3.82
CA ASP A 122 0.18 -4.31 -4.88
C ASP A 122 -0.38 -5.70 -4.58
N HIS A 123 0.39 -6.58 -3.93
CA HIS A 123 -0.09 -7.92 -3.60
C HIS A 123 -1.13 -7.90 -2.50
N VAL A 124 -0.98 -6.99 -1.54
CA VAL A 124 -1.94 -6.80 -0.44
C VAL A 124 -3.25 -6.25 -0.99
N TRP A 125 -3.18 -5.18 -1.78
CA TRP A 125 -4.38 -4.62 -2.42
C TRP A 125 -5.14 -5.66 -3.25
N LYS A 126 -4.44 -6.41 -4.12
CA LYS A 126 -5.05 -7.50 -4.90
C LYS A 126 -5.68 -8.59 -4.04
N SER A 127 -5.20 -8.80 -2.82
CA SER A 127 -5.79 -9.76 -1.89
C SER A 127 -7.06 -9.20 -1.27
N TRP A 128 -7.03 -7.94 -0.83
CA TRP A 128 -8.18 -7.26 -0.23
C TRP A 128 -9.31 -7.07 -1.24
N HIS A 129 -8.99 -6.60 -2.45
CA HIS A 129 -9.96 -6.46 -3.55
C HIS A 129 -10.65 -7.78 -3.88
N ARG A 130 -9.91 -8.90 -3.93
CA ARG A 130 -10.51 -10.23 -4.12
C ARG A 130 -11.46 -10.62 -2.99
N GLY A 131 -11.19 -10.17 -1.76
CA GLY A 131 -12.12 -10.31 -0.65
C GLY A 131 -13.39 -9.48 -0.87
N MET A 132 -13.24 -8.23 -1.31
CA MET A 132 -14.36 -7.34 -1.66
C MET A 132 -15.26 -7.96 -2.73
N ASP A 133 -14.68 -8.58 -3.77
CA ASP A 133 -15.43 -9.24 -4.85
C ASP A 133 -16.42 -10.29 -4.32
N VAL A 134 -16.07 -10.99 -3.23
CA VAL A 134 -16.96 -11.97 -2.59
C VAL A 134 -18.20 -11.30 -2.00
N PHE A 135 -18.03 -10.17 -1.30
CA PHE A 135 -19.13 -9.43 -0.70
C PHE A 135 -19.97 -8.70 -1.75
N PHE A 136 -19.34 -8.05 -2.73
CA PHE A 136 -20.06 -7.38 -3.82
C PHE A 136 -20.71 -8.36 -4.80
N GLY A 137 -20.35 -9.64 -4.77
CA GLY A 137 -21.09 -10.72 -5.44
C GLY A 137 -22.43 -11.08 -4.78
N HIS A 138 -22.70 -10.60 -3.56
CA HIS A 138 -23.96 -10.84 -2.87
C HIS A 138 -25.05 -9.84 -3.31
N PRO A 139 -26.22 -10.29 -3.81
CA PRO A 139 -27.22 -9.40 -4.42
C PRO A 139 -27.73 -8.28 -3.51
N ARG A 140 -27.95 -8.57 -2.21
CA ARG A 140 -28.40 -7.54 -1.24
C ARG A 140 -27.33 -6.46 -1.02
N ILE A 141 -26.06 -6.86 -0.98
CA ILE A 141 -24.92 -5.94 -0.77
C ILE A 141 -24.74 -5.09 -2.02
N ARG A 142 -24.68 -5.73 -3.20
CA ARG A 142 -24.57 -5.04 -4.48
C ARG A 142 -25.73 -4.08 -4.73
N GLY A 143 -26.95 -4.51 -4.41
CA GLY A 143 -28.15 -3.69 -4.55
C GLY A 143 -28.15 -2.47 -3.62
N LEU A 144 -27.56 -2.55 -2.43
CA LEU A 144 -27.36 -1.37 -1.59
C LEU A 144 -26.33 -0.41 -2.20
N TRP A 145 -25.18 -0.94 -2.62
CA TRP A 145 -24.11 -0.16 -3.25
C TRP A 145 -24.58 0.61 -4.50
N ASP A 146 -25.25 -0.09 -5.42
CA ASP A 146 -25.71 0.50 -6.67
C ASP A 146 -26.78 1.59 -6.48
N ARG A 147 -27.59 1.49 -5.41
CA ARG A 147 -28.62 2.50 -5.08
C ARG A 147 -28.05 3.72 -4.38
N ASP A 148 -27.24 3.50 -3.35
CA ASP A 148 -26.94 4.55 -2.36
C ASP A 148 -25.50 5.08 -2.46
N CYS A 149 -24.57 4.35 -3.09
CA CYS A 149 -23.13 4.70 -3.09
C CYS A 149 -22.51 4.92 -4.47
N LYS A 150 -23.09 4.36 -5.54
CA LYS A 150 -22.49 4.43 -6.88
C LYS A 150 -22.41 5.85 -7.46
N ALA A 151 -23.36 6.72 -7.12
CA ALA A 151 -23.45 8.07 -7.67
C ALA A 151 -22.45 9.06 -7.02
N ASP A 152 -22.05 8.79 -5.77
CA ASP A 152 -21.10 9.59 -5.00
C ASP A 152 -20.08 8.62 -4.36
N SER A 153 -19.34 7.91 -5.22
CA SER A 153 -18.43 6.87 -4.75
C SER A 153 -17.35 7.48 -3.87
N TYR A 154 -17.29 7.03 -2.62
CA TYR A 154 -16.27 7.44 -1.66
C TYR A 154 -14.88 7.34 -2.30
N TYR A 155 -14.21 8.48 -2.43
CA TYR A 155 -12.86 8.60 -3.01
C TYR A 155 -12.71 8.01 -4.43
N GLY A 156 -13.81 7.85 -5.19
CA GLY A 156 -13.79 7.25 -6.53
C GLY A 156 -13.68 5.72 -6.54
N PHE A 157 -13.88 5.04 -5.41
CA PHE A 157 -13.81 3.57 -5.33
C PHE A 157 -14.94 2.91 -6.14
N HIS A 158 -14.58 1.94 -6.97
CA HIS A 158 -15.53 1.10 -7.70
C HIS A 158 -15.18 -0.39 -7.50
N PRO A 159 -16.15 -1.23 -7.09
CA PRO A 159 -15.95 -2.66 -6.89
C PRO A 159 -16.06 -3.47 -8.20
N ASP A 160 -15.86 -2.84 -9.37
CA ASP A 160 -16.09 -3.40 -10.71
C ASP A 160 -14.78 -3.91 -11.37
#